data_AF-A0A2D4LDD8-F1
#
_entry.id   AF-A0A2D4LDD8-F1
#
_cell.length_a   1.000
_cell.length_b   1.000
_cell.length_c   1.000
_cell.angle_alpha   90.00
_cell.angle_beta   90.00
_cell.angle_gamma   90.00
#
_symmetry.space_group_name_H-M   'P 1'
#
loop_
_entity.id
_entity.type
_entity.pdbx_description
1 polymer ?
#
loop_
_entity_poly.entity_id
_entity_poly.type
_entity_poly.pdbx_seq_one_letter_code
_entity_poly.pdbx_strand_id
1 'polypeptide(L)'
;MRPGATTESSSQVEMLKFSAMPMVLLYYLTLWGQIADVQGTEEPDLYHGCLEGSCYPATGNLLIGRAQNLSTTSTCGLEEPQEYCIVSHLQDSEKCFICDSRSASFRESHHIANIIYLTGQNGEQTWWQSE
;
A
#
# COMPACT_ATOMS: atom_id res chain seq x y z
N MET A 1 30.39 -15.90 75.66
CA MET A 1 30.86 -16.02 74.27
C MET A 1 29.67 -16.12 73.33
N ARG A 2 29.72 -15.35 72.22
CA ARG A 2 28.92 -15.31 70.97
C ARG A 2 27.37 -15.23 70.98
N PRO A 3 26.78 -14.32 70.16
CA PRO A 3 25.34 -14.23 69.90
C PRO A 3 24.92 -15.07 68.68
N GLY A 4 23.65 -15.48 68.64
CA GLY A 4 22.99 -16.09 67.49
C GLY A 4 21.69 -15.34 67.20
N ALA A 5 21.51 -14.97 65.93
CA ALA A 5 20.42 -14.16 65.39
C ALA A 5 19.03 -14.78 65.58
N THR A 6 17.97 -13.96 65.51
CA THR A 6 16.79 -14.19 64.65
C THR A 6 15.82 -13.00 64.68
N THR A 7 15.64 -12.43 63.48
CA THR A 7 14.38 -11.99 62.85
C THR A 7 13.50 -10.91 63.51
N GLU A 8 13.54 -9.75 62.86
CA GLU A 8 12.69 -8.58 62.99
C GLU A 8 11.29 -8.84 62.40
N SER A 9 10.26 -8.57 63.19
CA SER A 9 8.85 -8.80 62.85
C SER A 9 8.25 -7.61 62.11
N SER A 10 7.87 -7.86 60.85
CA SER A 10 6.59 -7.50 60.21
C SER A 10 5.73 -6.42 60.90
N SER A 11 5.49 -5.28 60.20
CA SER A 11 4.20 -4.52 60.18
C SER A 11 4.23 -3.14 59.47
N GLN A 12 5.34 -2.67 58.88
CA GLN A 12 5.39 -1.28 58.35
C GLN A 12 5.30 -1.10 56.82
N VAL A 13 5.07 -2.16 56.03
CA VAL A 13 5.10 -2.06 54.55
C VAL A 13 3.72 -2.18 53.92
N GLU A 14 2.71 -1.39 54.33
CA GLU A 14 1.43 -1.40 53.60
C GLU A 14 0.57 -0.12 53.66
N MET A 15 1.09 0.99 54.21
CA MET A 15 0.30 2.23 54.38
C MET A 15 0.62 3.36 53.38
N LEU A 16 1.59 3.16 52.47
CA LEU A 16 2.08 4.21 51.55
C LEU A 16 1.71 3.98 50.07
N LYS A 17 0.65 3.23 49.76
CA LYS A 17 0.25 2.98 48.35
C LYS A 17 -1.05 3.63 47.87
N PHE A 18 -1.80 4.33 48.71
CA PHE A 18 -3.15 4.79 48.33
C PHE A 18 -3.32 6.31 48.10
N SER A 19 -2.30 7.16 48.32
CA SER A 19 -2.46 8.62 48.19
C SER A 19 -2.01 9.23 46.86
N ALA A 20 -1.19 8.55 46.05
CA ALA A 20 -0.62 9.13 44.82
C ALA A 20 -1.40 8.80 43.53
N MET A 21 -2.34 7.86 43.61
CA MET A 21 -3.13 7.40 42.45
C MET A 21 -4.12 8.43 41.88
N PRO A 22 -4.78 9.35 42.65
CA PRO A 22 -5.77 10.25 42.06
C PRO A 22 -5.12 11.39 41.25
N MET A 23 -3.97 11.91 41.69
CA MET A 23 -3.26 13.02 41.01
C MET A 23 -2.66 12.57 39.67
N VAL A 24 -2.12 11.36 39.61
CA VAL A 24 -1.56 10.78 38.38
C VAL A 24 -2.68 10.47 37.37
N LEU A 25 -3.82 9.95 37.85
CA LEU A 25 -4.98 9.70 36.99
C LEU A 25 -5.56 11.00 36.42
N LEU A 26 -5.66 12.05 37.25
CA LEU A 26 -6.10 13.38 36.82
C LEU A 26 -5.15 13.99 35.79
N TYR A 27 -3.83 13.81 35.95
CA TYR A 27 -2.83 14.24 34.97
C TYR A 27 -2.99 13.53 33.62
N TYR A 28 -3.23 12.21 33.62
CA TYR A 28 -3.49 11.49 32.37
C TYR A 28 -4.81 11.90 31.69
N LEU A 29 -5.85 12.22 32.48
CA LEU A 29 -7.13 12.69 31.96
C LEU A 29 -7.04 14.09 31.34
N THR A 30 -6.26 15.01 31.91
CA THR A 30 -6.03 16.33 31.31
C THR A 30 -5.13 16.27 30.08
N LEU A 31 -4.13 15.36 30.06
CA LEU A 31 -3.26 15.14 28.91
C LEU A 31 -4.02 14.57 27.68
N TRP A 32 -5.08 13.77 27.91
CA TRP A 32 -5.95 13.27 26.84
C TRP A 32 -7.01 14.29 26.38
N GLY A 33 -7.34 15.29 27.21
CA GLY A 33 -8.36 16.30 26.92
C GLY A 33 -7.95 17.41 25.94
N GLN A 34 -6.67 17.48 25.53
CA GLN A 34 -6.15 18.56 24.66
C GLN A 34 -6.07 18.24 23.16
N ILE A 35 -6.61 17.10 22.70
CA ILE A 35 -6.65 16.76 21.26
C ILE A 35 -8.06 16.87 20.62
N ALA A 36 -9.03 17.46 21.33
CA ALA A 36 -10.42 17.54 20.86
C ALA A 36 -10.87 18.94 20.39
N ASP A 37 -9.96 19.83 19.98
CA ASP A 37 -10.38 21.13 19.40
C ASP A 37 -9.40 21.74 18.38
N VAL A 38 -8.88 20.91 17.47
CA VAL A 38 -8.38 21.39 16.17
C VAL A 38 -8.81 20.36 15.11
N GLN A 39 -10.12 20.15 14.97
CA GLN A 39 -10.66 19.75 13.68
C GLN A 39 -11.14 21.03 13.01
N GLY A 40 -10.19 21.86 12.59
CA GLY A 40 -10.47 22.77 11.50
C GLY A 40 -10.89 21.88 10.33
N THR A 41 -12.17 21.88 10.00
CA THR A 41 -12.61 21.46 8.69
C THR A 41 -11.92 22.42 7.72
N GLU A 42 -10.74 22.07 7.22
CA GLU A 42 -10.33 22.52 5.90
C GLU A 42 -11.34 21.92 4.93
N GLU A 43 -12.43 22.66 4.73
CA GLU A 43 -13.12 22.61 3.45
C GLU A 43 -12.04 22.98 2.42
N PRO A 44 -11.66 22.09 1.49
CA PRO A 44 -10.72 22.47 0.47
C PRO A 44 -11.37 23.60 -0.32
N ASP A 45 -10.75 24.79 -0.29
CA ASP A 45 -11.13 25.96 -1.08
C ASP A 45 -11.00 25.65 -2.58
N LEU A 46 -11.86 24.79 -3.10
CA LEU A 46 -11.87 24.32 -4.48
C LEU A 46 -12.26 25.46 -5.45
N TYR A 47 -12.75 26.58 -4.91
CA TYR A 47 -13.40 27.62 -5.69
C TYR A 47 -12.58 28.90 -5.90
N HIS A 48 -11.40 29.05 -5.27
CA HIS A 48 -10.61 30.28 -5.43
C HIS A 48 -9.60 30.26 -6.58
N GLY A 49 -9.19 29.09 -7.09
CA GLY A 49 -8.12 28.99 -8.09
C GLY A 49 -8.49 29.42 -9.53
N CYS A 50 -9.76 29.27 -9.94
CA CYS A 50 -10.19 29.57 -11.31
C CYS A 50 -10.93 30.90 -11.47
N LEU A 51 -11.32 31.53 -10.37
CA LEU A 51 -12.09 32.78 -10.40
C LEU A 51 -11.20 34.01 -10.63
N GLU A 52 -9.92 33.93 -10.25
CA GLU A 52 -8.92 34.99 -10.43
C GLU A 52 -7.63 34.41 -11.01
N GLY A 53 -7.65 33.95 -12.27
CA GLY A 53 -6.43 33.52 -12.97
C GLY A 53 -6.61 32.35 -13.93
N SER A 54 -5.47 31.81 -14.40
CA SER A 54 -5.45 30.62 -15.25
C SER A 54 -5.57 29.36 -14.40
N CYS A 55 -6.48 28.48 -14.79
CA CYS A 55 -6.69 27.20 -14.12
C CYS A 55 -6.05 26.04 -14.87
N TYR A 56 -5.39 25.17 -14.11
CA TYR A 56 -4.72 23.99 -14.64
C TYR A 56 -5.18 22.76 -13.85
N PRO A 57 -5.77 21.75 -14.52
CA PRO A 57 -6.21 20.54 -13.85
C PRO A 57 -5.01 19.72 -13.35
N ALA A 58 -5.26 18.82 -12.40
CA ALA A 58 -4.27 17.83 -12.00
C ALA A 58 -3.86 16.96 -13.20
N THR A 59 -2.55 16.72 -13.34
CA THR A 59 -2.00 15.80 -14.34
C THR A 59 -2.13 14.35 -13.87
N GLY A 60 -2.18 13.40 -14.81
CA GLY A 60 -2.23 11.97 -14.45
C GLY A 60 -2.07 11.05 -15.65
N ASN A 61 -2.04 9.74 -15.37
CA ASN A 61 -2.00 8.72 -16.41
C ASN A 61 -3.38 8.60 -17.08
N LEU A 62 -3.44 8.94 -18.37
CA LEU A 62 -4.67 8.94 -19.16
C LEU A 62 -5.24 7.54 -19.41
N LEU A 63 -4.44 6.47 -19.22
CA LEU A 63 -4.86 5.09 -19.48
C LEU A 63 -5.65 4.49 -18.32
N ILE A 64 -5.54 5.04 -17.10
CA ILE A 64 -6.26 4.56 -15.92
C ILE A 64 -7.77 4.68 -16.15
N GLY A 65 -8.49 3.58 -15.94
CA GLY A 65 -9.94 3.51 -16.15
C GLY A 65 -10.37 3.42 -17.62
N ARG A 66 -9.44 3.27 -18.57
CA ARG A 66 -9.74 3.25 -20.02
C ARG A 66 -9.37 1.94 -20.71
N ALA A 67 -9.27 0.83 -19.97
CA ALA A 67 -8.92 -0.49 -20.51
C ALA A 67 -9.77 -0.89 -21.72
N GLN A 68 -11.08 -0.63 -21.68
CA GLN A 68 -12.01 -0.97 -22.76
C GLN A 68 -11.87 -0.08 -24.01
N ASN A 69 -11.18 1.06 -23.89
CA ASN A 69 -10.95 2.00 -25.00
C ASN A 69 -9.60 1.76 -25.68
N LEU A 70 -8.82 0.77 -25.22
CA LEU A 70 -7.57 0.38 -25.84
C LEU A 70 -7.83 -0.69 -26.89
N SER A 71 -7.18 -0.54 -28.05
CA SER A 71 -7.27 -1.47 -29.16
C SER A 71 -5.88 -1.73 -29.73
N THR A 72 -5.68 -2.90 -30.32
CA THR A 72 -4.45 -3.26 -31.03
C THR A 72 -4.81 -3.83 -32.40
N THR A 73 -3.86 -3.79 -33.31
CA THR A 73 -3.98 -4.47 -34.62
C THR A 73 -3.56 -5.93 -34.56
N SER A 74 -2.83 -6.34 -33.53
CA SER A 74 -2.28 -7.68 -33.33
C SER A 74 -2.05 -7.94 -31.85
N THR A 75 -2.28 -9.16 -31.38
CA THR A 75 -1.92 -9.60 -30.02
C THR A 75 -1.60 -11.08 -30.10
N CYS A 76 -0.48 -11.49 -29.50
CA CYS A 76 -0.09 -12.89 -29.54
C CYS A 76 -1.14 -13.79 -28.88
N GLY A 77 -1.30 -15.00 -29.41
CA GLY A 77 -2.02 -16.08 -28.75
C GLY A 77 -3.53 -15.86 -28.55
N LEU A 78 -4.18 -15.05 -29.39
CA LEU A 78 -5.64 -14.79 -29.30
C LEU A 78 -6.50 -15.97 -29.79
N GLU A 79 -6.03 -16.72 -30.78
CA GLU A 79 -6.75 -17.86 -31.35
C GLU A 79 -6.26 -19.20 -30.76
N GLU A 80 -4.94 -19.37 -30.69
CA GLU A 80 -4.26 -20.55 -30.16
C GLU A 80 -2.94 -20.15 -29.47
N PRO A 81 -2.37 -20.97 -28.57
CA PRO A 81 -1.09 -20.66 -27.95
C PRO A 81 0.03 -20.49 -28.98
N GLN A 82 0.81 -19.40 -28.88
CA GLN A 82 1.90 -19.06 -29.79
C GLN A 82 3.25 -19.03 -29.06
N GLU A 83 4.33 -19.49 -29.70
CA GLU A 83 5.68 -19.46 -29.10
C GLU A 83 6.41 -18.14 -29.41
N TYR A 84 7.10 -17.56 -28.43
CA TYR A 84 7.99 -16.41 -28.61
C TYR A 84 9.31 -16.61 -27.86
N CYS A 85 10.40 -16.00 -28.34
CA CYS A 85 11.73 -16.17 -27.74
C CYS A 85 12.32 -14.83 -27.30
N ILE A 86 12.91 -14.80 -26.09
CA ILE A 86 13.53 -13.59 -25.53
C ILE A 86 15.02 -13.54 -25.89
N VAL A 87 15.34 -12.59 -26.77
CA VAL A 87 16.66 -12.39 -27.42
C VAL A 87 17.77 -11.97 -26.45
N SER A 88 17.43 -11.50 -25.23
CA SER A 88 18.41 -11.05 -24.24
C SER A 88 19.09 -12.19 -23.47
N HIS A 89 18.66 -13.45 -23.63
CA HIS A 89 19.29 -14.62 -23.01
C HIS A 89 20.27 -15.37 -23.92
N LEU A 90 20.49 -14.88 -25.15
CA LEU A 90 21.16 -15.60 -26.24
C LEU A 90 22.67 -15.82 -26.09
N GLN A 91 23.34 -15.26 -25.08
CA GLN A 91 24.75 -15.58 -24.84
C GLN A 91 24.93 -16.91 -24.07
N ASP A 92 23.87 -17.41 -23.41
CA ASP A 92 23.93 -18.62 -22.57
C ASP A 92 22.88 -19.70 -22.94
N SER A 93 21.71 -19.33 -23.49
CA SER A 93 20.72 -20.24 -24.13
C SER A 93 19.50 -19.45 -24.63
N GLU A 94 18.96 -19.79 -25.81
CA GLU A 94 17.66 -19.23 -26.22
C GLU A 94 16.58 -19.68 -25.23
N LYS A 95 15.82 -18.73 -24.70
CA LYS A 95 14.65 -19.03 -23.85
C LYS A 95 13.39 -18.62 -24.59
N CYS A 96 12.64 -19.64 -25.00
CA CYS A 96 11.34 -19.50 -25.61
C CYS A 96 10.24 -19.81 -24.59
N PHE A 97 9.11 -19.15 -24.77
CA PHE A 97 7.95 -19.14 -23.89
C PHE A 97 6.69 -19.22 -24.74
N ILE A 98 5.58 -19.60 -24.11
CA ILE A 98 4.27 -19.65 -24.75
C ILE A 98 3.51 -18.38 -24.39
N CYS A 99 2.83 -17.78 -25.36
CA CYS A 99 1.83 -16.75 -25.20
C CYS A 99 0.44 -17.35 -25.42
N ASP A 100 -0.43 -17.22 -24.43
CA ASP A 100 -1.84 -17.64 -24.49
C ASP A 100 -2.74 -16.52 -23.96
N SER A 101 -3.20 -15.67 -24.89
CA SER A 101 -4.06 -14.51 -24.60
C SER A 101 -5.54 -14.81 -24.85
N ARG A 102 -5.96 -16.07 -24.81
CA ARG A 102 -7.39 -16.42 -24.94
C ARG A 102 -8.20 -16.04 -23.68
N SER A 103 -7.52 -15.89 -22.55
CA SER A 103 -8.11 -15.42 -21.29
C SER A 103 -7.17 -14.46 -20.58
N ALA A 104 -7.71 -13.35 -20.06
CA ALA A 104 -6.95 -12.40 -19.22
C ALA A 104 -6.55 -12.97 -17.84
N SER A 105 -7.09 -14.13 -17.45
CA SER A 105 -6.72 -14.80 -16.20
C SER A 105 -5.48 -15.69 -16.33
N PHE A 106 -5.03 -15.98 -17.55
CA PHE A 106 -3.83 -16.79 -17.77
C PHE A 106 -2.58 -15.97 -17.45
N ARG A 107 -1.57 -16.62 -16.87
CA ARG A 107 -0.28 -15.98 -16.58
C ARG A 107 0.47 -15.61 -17.86
N GLU A 108 0.28 -16.41 -18.91
CA GLU A 108 0.87 -16.20 -20.24
C GLU A 108 0.02 -15.27 -21.13
N SER A 109 -0.87 -14.50 -20.53
CA SER A 109 -1.77 -13.59 -21.24
C SER A 109 -1.13 -12.22 -21.41
N HIS A 110 -1.14 -11.72 -22.65
CA HIS A 110 -0.50 -10.46 -23.02
C HIS A 110 -1.47 -9.49 -23.69
N HIS A 111 -2.71 -9.38 -23.18
CA HIS A 111 -3.70 -8.41 -23.66
C HIS A 111 -3.26 -6.95 -23.52
N ILE A 112 -3.81 -6.08 -24.37
CA ILE A 112 -3.53 -4.63 -24.35
C ILE A 112 -3.80 -3.95 -23.01
N ALA A 113 -4.75 -4.46 -22.23
CA ALA A 113 -5.06 -3.90 -20.91
C ALA A 113 -3.85 -3.95 -19.95
N ASN A 114 -2.89 -4.85 -20.19
CA ASN A 114 -1.68 -5.01 -19.39
C ASN A 114 -0.71 -3.81 -19.47
N ILE A 115 -0.93 -2.83 -20.38
CA ILE A 115 -0.13 -1.60 -20.41
C ILE A 115 -0.54 -0.59 -19.33
N ILE A 116 -1.73 -0.75 -18.74
CA ILE A 116 -2.28 0.21 -17.76
C ILE A 116 -1.58 0.04 -16.42
N TYR A 117 -1.42 -1.21 -16.00
CA TYR A 117 -0.73 -1.59 -14.78
C TYR A 117 0.39 -2.54 -15.18
N LEU A 118 1.63 -2.16 -14.91
CA LEU A 118 2.82 -2.98 -15.21
C LEU A 118 3.00 -4.14 -14.20
N THR A 119 2.02 -4.34 -13.32
CA THR A 119 2.02 -5.34 -12.27
C THR A 119 0.61 -5.91 -12.11
N GLY A 120 0.51 -7.23 -12.20
CA GLY A 120 -0.73 -7.97 -12.02
C GLY A 120 -1.14 -8.12 -10.55
N GLN A 121 -2.28 -8.76 -10.32
CA GLN A 121 -2.85 -8.94 -8.97
C GLN A 121 -1.95 -9.75 -8.02
N ASN A 122 -1.09 -10.61 -8.59
CA ASN A 122 -0.14 -11.45 -7.87
C ASN A 122 1.25 -10.82 -7.71
N GLY A 123 1.44 -9.56 -8.13
CA GLY A 123 2.73 -8.88 -8.09
C GLY A 123 3.66 -9.23 -9.27
N GLU A 124 3.21 -10.03 -10.22
CA GLU A 124 4.00 -10.38 -11.41
C GLU A 124 3.97 -9.24 -12.43
N GLN A 125 5.06 -9.08 -13.18
CA GLN A 125 5.12 -8.09 -14.26
C GLN A 125 4.17 -8.50 -15.38
N THR A 126 3.45 -7.52 -15.91
CA THR A 126 2.50 -7.71 -17.02
C THR A 126 2.86 -6.79 -18.16
N TRP A 127 2.68 -7.27 -19.39
CA TRP A 127 2.88 -6.49 -20.61
C TRP A 127 1.88 -6.93 -21.70
N TRP A 128 1.80 -6.12 -22.75
CA TRP A 128 1.15 -6.47 -24.00
C TRP A 128 2.19 -6.90 -25.03
N GLN A 129 1.85 -7.84 -25.90
CA GLN A 129 2.74 -8.35 -26.94
C GLN A 129 2.00 -8.59 -28.26
N SER A 130 2.60 -8.18 -29.37
CA SER A 130 2.13 -8.49 -30.72
C SER A 130 2.43 -9.94 -31.09
N GLU A 131 1.80 -10.41 -32.17
CA GLU A 131 2.25 -11.61 -32.89
C GLU A 131 3.66 -11.42 -33.48
#